data_AF-X1J9R5-F1
#
_entry.id   AF-X1J9R5-F1
#
_cell.length_a   1.000
_cell.length_b   1.000
_cell.length_c   1.000
_cell.angle_alpha   90.00
_cell.angle_beta   90.00
_cell.angle_gamma   90.00
#
_symmetry.space_group_name_H-M   'P 1'
#
loop_
_entity.id
_entity.type
_entity.pdbx_description
1 polymer ?
#
loop_
_entity_poly.entity_id
_entity_poly.type
_entity_poly.pdbx_seq_one_letter_code
_entity_poly.pdbx_strand_id
1 'polypeptide(L)'
;ETFAHFFFKVDHFCDFALDLAMRGARVPLLVWDDAAFHAGAELWFSNRPAYWRLKKVIQTLGTVTQCLLVNSPGVNDPTGALISNRNLTIKIIKDGPIRRIAKGFAHNTLPWGKCRDTSNFEDHFTVMLPNDVYARYLKMRRGMTISGLEAFKKTSRR
;
A
#
# COMPACT_ATOMS: atom_id res chain seq x y z
N GLU A 1 15.49 -5.78 13.92
CA GLU A 1 14.02 -5.72 13.96
C GLU A 1 13.46 -5.60 12.56
N THR A 2 12.85 -6.65 12.03
CA THR A 2 12.53 -6.78 10.58
C THR A 2 11.20 -6.11 10.18
N PHE A 3 10.44 -5.58 11.15
CA PHE A 3 9.10 -4.99 10.99
C PHE A 3 9.05 -3.47 11.21
N ALA A 4 10.12 -2.74 10.90
CA ALA A 4 10.37 -1.48 11.60
C ALA A 4 9.54 -0.25 11.17
N HIS A 5 8.93 -0.20 9.97
CA HIS A 5 8.35 1.06 9.47
C HIS A 5 7.02 0.85 8.74
N PHE A 6 5.93 0.92 9.50
CA PHE A 6 4.56 0.72 9.04
C PHE A 6 3.78 2.05 9.04
N PHE A 7 3.14 2.37 7.92
CA PHE A 7 2.41 3.62 7.71
C PHE A 7 0.98 3.36 7.27
N PHE A 8 0.05 4.08 7.87
CA PHE A 8 -1.35 4.14 7.42
C PHE A 8 -1.60 5.37 6.56
N LYS A 9 -0.93 6.49 6.86
CA LYS A 9 -1.13 7.76 6.19
C LYS A 9 0.05 8.12 5.30
N VAL A 10 -0.25 8.78 4.18
CA VAL A 10 0.75 9.19 3.18
C VAL A 10 1.72 10.25 3.68
N ASP A 11 1.26 11.17 4.54
CA ASP A 11 2.08 12.21 5.14
C ASP A 11 3.17 11.62 6.04
N HIS A 12 2.80 10.73 6.96
CA HIS A 12 3.75 10.04 7.84
C HIS A 12 4.77 9.22 7.04
N PHE A 13 4.33 8.56 5.97
CA PHE A 13 5.21 7.84 5.05
C PHE A 13 6.22 8.79 4.38
N CYS A 14 5.75 9.92 3.84
CA CYS A 14 6.61 10.91 3.19
C CYS A 14 7.59 11.57 4.17
N ASP A 15 7.15 11.92 5.38
CA ASP A 15 7.98 12.55 6.40
C ASP A 15 9.12 11.62 6.83
N PHE A 16 8.81 10.32 7.02
CA PHE A 16 9.83 9.33 7.34
C PHE A 16 10.81 9.09 6.18
N ALA A 17 10.31 9.00 4.95
CA ALA A 17 11.16 8.85 3.77
C ALA A 17 12.08 10.06 3.57
N LEU A 18 11.58 11.27 3.86
CA LEU A 18 12.37 12.51 3.81
C LEU A 18 13.47 12.49 4.87
N ASP A 19 13.16 12.11 6.11
CA ASP A 19 14.13 11.99 7.19
C ASP A 19 15.27 11.00 6.82
N LEU A 20 14.93 9.84 6.27
CA LEU A 20 15.92 8.89 5.76
C LEU A 20 16.81 9.49 4.68
N ALA A 21 16.21 10.19 3.70
CA ALA A 21 16.95 10.84 2.63
C ALA A 21 17.92 11.90 3.16
N MET A 22 17.47 12.74 4.10
CA MET A 22 18.29 13.79 4.71
C MET A 22 19.47 13.21 5.52
N ARG A 23 19.30 12.04 6.13
CA ARG A 23 20.35 11.34 6.88
C ARG A 23 21.27 10.50 5.99
N GLY A 24 20.98 10.37 4.69
CA GLY A 24 21.66 9.41 3.82
C GLY A 24 21.46 7.96 4.26
N ALA A 25 20.37 7.67 4.97
CA ALA A 25 20.07 6.36 5.53
C ALA A 25 19.14 5.55 4.63
N ARG A 26 19.23 4.23 4.74
CA ARG A 26 18.40 3.30 3.98
C ARG A 26 17.89 2.18 4.88
N VAL A 27 16.61 1.86 4.74
CA VAL A 27 15.96 0.75 5.46
C VAL A 27 15.67 -0.43 4.53
N PRO A 28 15.58 -1.67 5.03
CA PRO A 28 15.28 -2.82 4.19
C PRO A 28 13.82 -2.80 3.69
N LEU A 29 12.88 -2.31 4.50
CA LEU A 29 11.45 -2.41 4.21
C LEU A 29 10.68 -1.20 4.73
N LEU A 30 9.83 -0.64 3.87
CA LEU A 30 8.74 0.25 4.24
C LEU A 30 7.42 -0.45 3.96
N VAL A 31 6.47 -0.38 4.88
CA VAL A 31 5.13 -0.96 4.72
C VAL A 31 4.10 0.16 4.73
N TRP A 32 3.30 0.25 3.67
CA TRP A 32 2.18 1.17 3.58
C TRP A 32 0.86 0.40 3.49
N ASP A 33 0.09 0.42 4.57
CA ASP A 33 -1.21 -0.24 4.66
C ASP A 33 -2.38 0.66 4.26
N ASP A 34 -3.43 0.04 3.72
CA ASP A 34 -4.62 0.70 3.19
C ASP A 34 -4.29 1.88 2.25
N ALA A 35 -3.25 1.74 1.43
CA ALA A 35 -2.72 2.82 0.60
C ALA A 35 -3.75 3.34 -0.42
N ALA A 36 -4.67 2.50 -0.88
CA ALA A 36 -5.76 2.92 -1.77
C ALA A 36 -6.65 4.02 -1.16
N PHE A 37 -6.78 4.10 0.16
CA PHE A 37 -7.58 5.13 0.81
C PHE A 37 -6.95 6.51 0.67
N HIS A 38 -5.62 6.61 0.82
CA HIS A 38 -4.90 7.89 0.81
C HIS A 38 -4.28 8.24 -0.54
N ALA A 39 -4.01 7.22 -1.35
CA ALA A 39 -3.32 7.31 -2.63
C ALA A 39 -4.13 6.64 -3.73
N GLY A 40 -5.46 6.66 -3.66
CA GLY A 40 -6.33 6.08 -4.68
C GLY A 40 -6.76 7.07 -5.76
N ALA A 41 -7.75 6.66 -6.56
CA ALA A 41 -8.33 7.49 -7.62
C ALA A 41 -8.85 8.84 -7.12
N GLU A 42 -9.35 8.92 -5.89
CA GLU A 42 -9.82 10.18 -5.30
C GLU A 42 -8.72 11.24 -5.28
N LEU A 43 -7.47 10.87 -4.95
CA LEU A 43 -6.34 11.83 -4.94
C LEU A 43 -6.10 12.40 -6.34
N TRP A 44 -6.26 11.58 -7.39
CA TRP A 44 -6.15 12.06 -8.77
C TRP A 44 -7.23 13.09 -9.12
N PHE A 45 -8.49 12.85 -8.75
CA PHE A 45 -9.59 13.75 -9.09
C PHE A 45 -9.65 14.99 -8.20
N SER A 46 -9.30 14.87 -6.92
CA SER A 46 -9.36 15.97 -5.95
C SER A 46 -8.10 16.84 -5.92
N ASN A 47 -6.91 16.26 -6.17
CA ASN A 47 -5.63 16.97 -6.07
C ASN A 47 -4.55 16.38 -6.99
N ARG A 48 -4.69 16.65 -8.30
CA ARG A 48 -3.70 16.22 -9.33
C ARG A 48 -2.25 16.60 -9.00
N PRO A 49 -1.93 17.82 -8.51
CA PRO A 49 -0.56 18.15 -8.13
C PRO A 49 0.01 17.22 -7.06
N ALA A 50 -0.76 16.91 -6.02
CA ALA A 50 -0.33 15.98 -4.97
C ALA A 50 -0.11 14.57 -5.53
N TYR A 51 -1.00 14.08 -6.40
CA TYR A 51 -0.83 12.80 -7.08
C TYR A 51 0.50 12.71 -7.83
N TRP A 52 0.83 13.72 -8.65
CA TRP A 52 2.07 13.71 -9.44
C TRP A 52 3.31 13.84 -8.58
N ARG A 53 3.24 14.59 -7.47
CA ARG A 53 4.34 14.68 -6.49
C ARG A 53 4.57 13.33 -5.81
N LEU A 54 3.51 12.66 -5.36
CA LEU A 54 3.59 11.33 -4.77
C LEU A 54 4.19 10.31 -5.77
N LYS A 55 3.78 10.37 -7.04
CA LYS A 55 4.36 9.55 -8.09
C LYS A 55 5.89 9.71 -8.19
N LYS A 56 6.38 10.94 -8.14
CA LYS A 56 7.83 11.22 -8.16
C LYS A 56 8.53 10.61 -6.95
N VAL A 57 7.95 10.75 -5.75
CA VAL A 57 8.49 10.16 -4.51
C VAL A 57 8.62 8.64 -4.64
N ILE A 58 7.58 7.95 -5.12
CA ILE A 58 7.59 6.50 -5.29
C ILE A 58 8.68 6.06 -6.28
N GLN A 59 8.87 6.79 -7.38
CA GLN A 59 9.87 6.47 -8.39
C GLN A 59 11.31 6.60 -7.88
N THR A 60 11.57 7.47 -6.90
CA THR A 60 12.90 7.70 -6.34
C THR A 60 13.14 6.97 -5.02
N LEU A 61 12.13 6.30 -4.47
CA LEU A 61 12.15 5.71 -3.13
C LEU A 61 13.24 4.63 -2.93
N GLY A 62 13.75 4.05 -4.02
CA GLY A 62 14.85 3.07 -3.97
C GLY A 62 16.14 3.58 -3.31
N THR A 63 16.30 4.91 -3.18
CA THR A 63 17.42 5.52 -2.44
C THR A 63 17.30 5.35 -0.93
N VAL A 64 16.08 5.28 -0.39
CA VAL A 64 15.80 5.23 1.06
C VAL A 64 15.25 3.88 1.53
N THR A 65 14.75 3.04 0.62
CA THR A 65 14.35 1.66 0.95
C THR A 65 14.85 0.63 -0.06
N GLN A 66 14.98 -0.63 0.37
CA GLN A 66 15.17 -1.76 -0.55
C GLN A 66 13.84 -2.29 -1.09
N CYS A 67 12.79 -2.24 -0.27
CA CYS A 67 11.47 -2.74 -0.62
C CYS A 67 10.36 -1.83 -0.09
N LEU A 68 9.33 -1.63 -0.90
CA LEU A 68 8.07 -1.02 -0.50
C LEU A 68 6.97 -2.07 -0.59
N LEU A 69 6.41 -2.47 0.56
CA LEU A 69 5.22 -3.30 0.61
C LEU A 69 4.01 -2.39 0.71
N VAL A 70 3.07 -2.56 -0.22
CA VAL A 70 1.81 -1.80 -0.23
C VAL A 70 0.66 -2.78 -0.12
N ASN A 71 -0.27 -2.49 0.81
CA ASN A 71 -1.53 -3.22 0.91
C ASN A 71 -2.70 -2.36 0.39
N SER A 72 -3.65 -3.03 -0.26
CA SER A 72 -4.84 -2.44 -0.86
C SER A 72 -5.95 -3.48 -0.99
N PRO A 73 -7.24 -3.10 -0.85
CA PRO A 73 -8.37 -4.00 -1.11
C PRO A 73 -8.37 -4.58 -2.54
N GLY A 74 -7.98 -3.77 -3.53
CA GLY A 74 -7.87 -4.15 -4.93
C GLY A 74 -6.53 -3.73 -5.53
N VAL A 75 -6.06 -4.49 -6.52
CA VAL A 75 -4.77 -4.25 -7.21
C VAL A 75 -4.80 -2.95 -8.03
N ASN A 76 -5.98 -2.53 -8.49
CA ASN A 76 -6.17 -1.34 -9.32
C ASN A 76 -6.55 -0.07 -8.54
N ASP A 77 -6.73 -0.19 -7.22
CA ASP A 77 -7.24 0.92 -6.40
C ASP A 77 -6.17 1.98 -6.06
N PRO A 78 -4.90 1.62 -5.78
CA PRO A 78 -3.85 2.61 -5.52
C PRO A 78 -3.48 3.42 -6.77
N THR A 79 -2.67 4.46 -6.59
CA THR A 79 -2.22 5.32 -7.70
C THR A 79 -1.58 4.47 -8.80
N GLY A 80 -1.75 4.90 -10.05
CA GLY A 80 -1.08 4.30 -11.20
C GLY A 80 0.44 4.25 -11.03
N ALA A 81 1.03 5.08 -10.16
CA ALA A 81 2.45 5.05 -9.80
C ALA A 81 2.85 3.80 -8.99
N LEU A 82 2.05 3.39 -8.03
CA LEU A 82 2.29 2.16 -7.26
C LEU A 82 2.04 0.93 -8.15
N ILE A 83 1.01 1.02 -8.99
CA ILE A 83 0.64 -0.03 -9.92
C ILE A 83 1.73 -0.24 -10.98
N SER A 84 2.21 0.83 -11.64
CA SER A 84 3.15 0.71 -12.77
C SER A 84 4.55 0.24 -12.38
N ASN A 85 4.96 0.43 -11.12
CA ASN A 85 6.30 0.09 -10.64
C ASN A 85 6.31 -1.17 -9.77
N ARG A 86 5.25 -1.99 -9.81
CA ARG A 86 5.17 -3.20 -8.98
C ARG A 86 5.92 -4.36 -9.64
N ASN A 87 6.76 -5.03 -8.84
CA ASN A 87 7.51 -6.22 -9.28
C ASN A 87 6.80 -7.52 -8.90
N LEU A 88 6.05 -7.51 -7.80
CA LEU A 88 5.34 -8.66 -7.25
C LEU A 88 3.96 -8.20 -6.74
N THR A 89 2.93 -8.96 -7.10
CA THR A 89 1.58 -8.80 -6.53
C THR A 89 1.24 -10.04 -5.73
N ILE A 90 0.80 -9.88 -4.48
CA ILE A 90 0.35 -10.99 -3.63
C ILE A 90 -1.16 -10.84 -3.42
N LYS A 91 -1.93 -11.83 -3.88
CA LYS A 91 -3.37 -11.91 -3.64
C LYS A 91 -3.64 -12.78 -2.43
N ILE A 92 -4.28 -12.21 -1.41
CA ILE A 92 -4.75 -12.96 -0.25
C ILE A 92 -6.18 -13.44 -0.49
N ILE A 93 -6.38 -14.75 -0.49
CA ILE A 93 -7.67 -15.42 -0.73
C ILE A 93 -8.16 -16.05 0.58
N LYS A 94 -9.45 -15.95 0.85
CA LYS A 94 -10.06 -16.60 2.03
C LYS A 94 -10.26 -18.08 1.75
N ASP A 95 -9.79 -18.92 2.67
CA ASP A 95 -9.98 -20.38 2.65
C ASP A 95 -10.61 -20.82 3.99
N GLY A 96 -11.85 -20.39 4.21
CA GLY A 96 -12.55 -20.60 5.48
C GLY A 96 -12.33 -19.50 6.53
N PRO A 97 -12.67 -19.76 7.80
CA PRO A 97 -12.76 -18.70 8.82
C PRO A 97 -11.41 -18.03 9.10
N ILE A 98 -10.40 -18.84 9.39
CA ILE A 98 -9.07 -18.38 9.82
C ILE A 98 -7.96 -18.66 8.81
N ARG A 99 -8.15 -19.55 7.82
CA ARG A 99 -7.11 -19.86 6.84
C ARG A 99 -7.16 -18.93 5.64
N ARG A 100 -6.00 -18.65 5.09
CA ARG A 100 -5.79 -17.77 3.95
C ARG A 100 -4.76 -18.40 3.01
N ILE A 101 -4.90 -18.09 1.74
CA ILE A 101 -3.96 -18.47 0.70
C ILE A 101 -3.33 -17.21 0.14
N ALA A 102 -2.01 -17.07 0.24
CA ALA A 102 -1.24 -16.04 -0.44
C ALA A 102 -0.77 -16.57 -1.80
N LYS A 103 -1.31 -16.01 -2.89
CA LYS A 103 -0.87 -16.31 -4.26
C LYS A 103 -0.02 -15.17 -4.80
N GLY A 104 1.24 -15.44 -5.09
CA GLY A 104 2.20 -14.47 -5.63
C GLY A 104 2.25 -14.47 -7.15
N PHE A 105 2.23 -13.28 -7.74
CA PHE A 105 2.31 -13.04 -9.18
C PHE A 105 3.48 -12.10 -9.48
N ALA A 106 4.55 -12.61 -10.11
CA ALA A 106 5.66 -11.79 -10.55
C ALA A 106 5.26 -11.02 -11.81
N HIS A 107 5.62 -9.74 -11.86
CA HIS A 107 5.32 -8.84 -12.98
C HIS A 107 6.55 -8.65 -13.84
N ASN A 108 6.50 -9.24 -15.03
CA ASN A 108 7.61 -9.18 -15.97
C ASN A 108 7.25 -8.22 -17.11
N THR A 109 8.05 -7.17 -17.27
CA THR A 109 7.99 -6.28 -18.44
C THR A 109 8.87 -6.87 -19.54
N LEU A 110 8.26 -7.21 -20.66
CA LEU A 110 8.97 -7.74 -21.82
C LEU A 110 9.74 -6.61 -22.53
N PRO A 111 10.79 -6.91 -23.32
CA PRO A 111 11.61 -5.90 -24.00
C PRO A 111 10.82 -4.92 -24.89
N TRP A 112 9.64 -5.33 -25.37
CA TRP A 112 8.71 -4.52 -26.17
C TRP A 112 7.63 -3.82 -25.34
N GLY A 113 7.81 -3.73 -24.02
CA GLY A 113 6.95 -2.97 -23.10
C GLY A 113 5.65 -3.65 -22.68
N LYS A 114 5.34 -4.86 -23.18
CA LYS A 114 4.17 -5.62 -22.72
C LYS A 114 4.45 -6.24 -21.35
N CYS A 115 3.53 -6.04 -20.41
CA CYS A 115 3.60 -6.71 -19.11
C CYS A 115 2.91 -8.07 -19.15
N ARG A 116 3.51 -9.07 -18.51
CA ARG A 116 2.90 -10.38 -18.28
C ARG A 116 3.07 -10.78 -16.82
N ASP A 117 1.96 -11.16 -16.21
CA ASP A 117 1.94 -11.70 -14.86
C ASP A 117 2.15 -13.20 -14.92
N THR A 118 3.06 -13.71 -14.10
CA THR A 118 3.33 -15.15 -13.98
C THR A 118 3.13 -15.58 -12.53
N SER A 119 2.39 -16.66 -12.33
CA SER A 119 2.20 -17.24 -10.99
C SER A 119 3.57 -17.73 -10.50
N ASN A 120 3.98 -17.23 -9.34
CA ASN A 120 5.32 -17.46 -8.81
C ASN A 120 5.30 -18.42 -7.62
N PHE A 121 4.37 -18.22 -6.68
CA PHE A 121 4.25 -19.08 -5.49
C PHE A 121 2.83 -19.09 -4.94
N GLU A 122 2.56 -20.10 -4.11
CA GLU A 122 1.35 -20.22 -3.31
C GLU A 122 1.76 -20.62 -1.89
N ASP A 123 1.22 -19.91 -0.89
CA ASP A 123 1.48 -20.18 0.53
C ASP A 123 0.15 -20.22 1.31
N HIS A 124 0.04 -21.19 2.23
CA HIS A 124 -1.15 -21.46 3.02
C HIS A 124 -0.87 -21.10 4.47
N PHE A 125 -1.58 -20.10 5.00
CA PHE A 125 -1.33 -19.59 6.34
C PHE A 125 -2.62 -19.38 7.13
N THR A 126 -2.49 -19.38 8.45
CA THR A 126 -3.59 -19.07 9.37
C THR A 126 -3.43 -17.63 9.85
N VAL A 127 -4.54 -16.88 9.92
CA VAL A 127 -4.55 -15.53 10.49
C VAL A 127 -4.34 -15.64 12.00
N MET A 128 -3.11 -15.46 12.45
CA MET A 128 -2.69 -15.54 13.85
C MET A 128 -2.30 -14.16 14.38
N LEU A 129 -3.14 -13.14 14.19
CA LEU A 129 -2.91 -11.84 14.81
C LEU A 129 -3.42 -11.87 16.26
N PRO A 130 -2.58 -11.53 17.26
CA PRO A 130 -3.01 -11.40 18.64
C PRO A 130 -4.21 -10.45 18.77
N ASN A 131 -5.16 -10.81 19.65
CA ASN A 131 -6.43 -10.10 19.77
C ASN A 131 -6.27 -8.62 20.13
N ASP A 132 -5.30 -8.29 20.97
CA ASP A 132 -4.95 -6.93 21.37
C ASP A 132 -4.44 -6.09 20.20
N VAL A 133 -3.53 -6.65 19.39
CA VAL A 133 -3.01 -6.03 18.17
C VAL A 133 -4.14 -5.83 17.17
N TYR A 134 -4.98 -6.84 16.98
CA TYR A 134 -6.11 -6.78 16.06
C TYR A 134 -7.19 -5.79 16.51
N ALA A 135 -7.47 -5.70 17.81
CA ALA A 135 -8.42 -4.73 18.36
C ALA A 135 -7.93 -3.28 18.16
N ARG A 136 -6.64 -3.02 18.39
CA ARG A 136 -6.03 -1.71 18.11
C ARG A 136 -6.14 -1.37 16.62
N TYR A 137 -5.82 -2.33 15.76
CA TYR A 137 -5.97 -2.19 14.31
C TYR A 137 -7.41 -1.84 13.89
N LEU A 138 -8.39 -2.59 14.40
CA LEU A 138 -9.81 -2.36 14.12
C LEU A 138 -10.28 -0.97 14.53
N LYS A 139 -9.80 -0.44 15.67
CA LYS A 139 -10.14 0.92 16.11
C LYS A 139 -9.68 1.97 15.10
N MET A 140 -8.44 1.83 14.58
CA MET A 140 -7.91 2.76 13.57
C MET A 140 -8.70 2.66 12.26
N ARG A 141 -8.95 1.43 11.77
CA ARG A 141 -9.74 1.22 10.55
C ARG A 141 -11.15 1.80 10.65
N ARG A 142 -11.83 1.62 11.80
CA ARG A 142 -13.14 2.25 12.04
C ARG A 142 -13.07 3.77 11.92
N GLY A 143 -12.02 4.39 12.45
CA GLY A 143 -11.78 5.83 12.29
C GLY A 143 -11.66 6.26 10.82
N MET A 144 -10.91 5.50 10.01
CA MET A 144 -10.81 5.75 8.56
C MET A 144 -12.17 5.62 7.87
N THR A 145 -12.95 4.59 8.20
CA THR A 145 -14.32 4.41 7.66
C THR A 145 -15.22 5.58 8.02
N ILE A 146 -15.21 6.04 9.28
CA ILE A 146 -16.00 7.20 9.72
C ILE A 146 -15.60 8.44 8.91
N SER A 147 -14.29 8.71 8.81
CA SER A 147 -13.78 9.85 8.05
C SER A 147 -14.21 9.82 6.58
N GLY A 148 -14.18 8.64 5.93
CA GLY A 148 -14.65 8.49 4.55
C GLY A 148 -16.15 8.75 4.41
N LEU A 149 -16.97 8.26 5.35
CA LEU A 149 -18.42 8.49 5.36
C LEU A 149 -18.78 9.97 5.62
N GLU A 150 -18.05 10.65 6.49
CA GLU A 150 -18.22 12.08 6.75
C GLU A 150 -17.86 12.93 5.52
N ALA A 151 -16.73 12.62 4.87
CA ALA A 151 -16.33 13.28 3.62
C ALA A 151 -17.38 13.09 2.52
N PHE A 152 -17.91 11.88 2.36
CA PHE A 152 -19.01 11.60 1.43
C PHE A 152 -20.25 12.44 1.75
N LYS A 153 -20.72 12.44 3.00
CA LYS A 153 -21.89 13.22 3.43
C LYS A 153 -21.74 14.72 3.17
N LYS A 154 -20.53 15.27 3.36
CA LYS A 154 -20.25 16.69 3.13
C LYS A 154 -20.35 17.05 1.64
N THR A 155 -19.93 16.15 0.77
CA THR A 155 -19.99 16.33 -0.69
C THR A 155 -21.40 16.17 -1.22
N SER A 156 -22.18 15.19 -0.73
CA SER A 156 -23.55 14.91 -1.20
C SER A 156 -24.62 15.93 -0.77
N ARG A 157 -24.26 16.89 0.09
CA ARG A 157 -25.15 17.96 0.58
C ARG A 157 -24.94 19.30 -0.13
N ARG A 158 -24.05 19.35 -1.13
CA ARG A 158 -23.91 20.47 -2.06
C ARG A 158 -24.64 20.15 -3.36
#